data_AF-A0A958PE45-F1
#
_entry.id   AF-A0A958PE45-F1
#
_cell.length_a   1.000
_cell.length_b   1.000
_cell.length_c   1.000
_cell.angle_alpha   90.00
_cell.angle_beta   90.00
_cell.angle_gamma   90.00
#
_symmetry.space_group_name_H-M   'P 1'
#
loop_
_entity.id
_entity.type
_entity.pdbx_description
1 polymer ?
#
loop_
_entity_poly.entity_id
_entity_poly.type
_entity_poly.pdbx_seq_one_letter_code
_entity_poly.pdbx_strand_id
1 'polypeptide(L)' 'VFGRETKGLDESILKKYSQQALTIPMPGEVRSLNLSNSVAICLFEASRQIHNF' A
#
# COMPACT_ATOMS: atom_id res chain seq x y z
N VAL A 1 -6.94 2.10 1.37
CA VAL A 1 -6.95 2.22 2.85
C VAL A 1 -5.56 1.89 3.33
N PHE A 2 -5.03 2.63 4.30
CA PHE A 2 -3.70 2.39 4.85
C PHE A 2 -3.78 2.10 6.34
N GLY A 3 -2.91 1.19 6.79
CA GLY A 3 -2.78 0.84 8.20
C GLY A 3 -1.94 1.84 8.98
N ARG A 4 -1.87 1.66 10.30
CA ARG A 4 -0.97 2.44 11.15
C ARG A 4 0.47 2.05 10.85
N GLU A 5 1.40 3.00 10.89
CA GLU A 5 2.84 2.74 10.63
C GLU A 5 3.40 1.59 11.47
N THR A 6 3.03 1.52 12.74
CA THR A 6 3.58 0.50 13.66
C THR A 6 2.88 -0.84 13.57
N LYS A 7 1.58 -0.87 13.24
CA LYS A 7 0.72 -2.06 13.39
C LYS A 7 0.14 -2.58 12.07
N GLY A 8 0.24 -1.82 10.99
CA GLY A 8 -0.42 -2.13 9.72
C GLY A 8 -1.94 -2.05 9.83
N LEU A 9 -2.62 -2.78 8.95
CA LEU A 9 -4.08 -2.96 8.97
C LEU A 9 -4.44 -4.11 9.90
N ASP A 10 -5.60 -4.03 10.54
CA ASP A 10 -6.14 -5.15 11.30
C ASP A 10 -6.30 -6.38 10.39
N GLU A 11 -5.92 -7.54 10.92
CA GLU A 11 -5.92 -8.80 10.18
C GLU A 11 -7.32 -9.18 9.68
N SER A 12 -8.38 -8.76 10.40
CA SER A 12 -9.77 -8.96 9.99
C SER A 12 -10.09 -8.22 8.68
N ILE A 13 -9.56 -7.01 8.49
CA ILE A 13 -9.72 -6.23 7.26
C ILE A 13 -8.92 -6.90 6.13
N LEU A 14 -7.68 -7.32 6.39
CA LEU A 14 -6.87 -8.02 5.39
C LEU A 14 -7.52 -9.32 4.93
N LYS A 15 -8.08 -10.13 5.85
CA LYS A 15 -8.81 -11.35 5.52
C LYS A 15 -10.08 -11.06 4.73
N LYS A 16 -10.85 -10.03 5.12
CA LYS A 16 -12.10 -9.66 4.47
C LYS A 16 -11.89 -9.16 3.03
N TYR A 17 -10.79 -8.45 2.76
CA TYR A 17 -10.48 -7.85 1.47
C TYR A 17 -9.23 -8.46 0.81
N SER A 18 -8.98 -9.75 1.05
CA SER A 18 -7.75 -10.43 0.61
C SER A 18 -7.50 -10.34 -0.90
N GLN A 19 -8.55 -10.36 -1.72
CA GLN A 19 -8.46 -10.21 -3.18
C GLN A 19 -8.17 -8.77 -3.65
N GLN A 20 -8.36 -7.79 -2.77
CA GLN A 20 -8.12 -6.36 -3.05
C GLN A 20 -6.87 -5.85 -2.33
N ALA A 21 -6.21 -6.70 -1.54
CA ALA A 21 -4.98 -6.35 -0.84
C ALA A 21 -3.84 -6.22 -1.85
N LEU A 22 -3.11 -5.11 -1.76
CA LEU A 22 -1.99 -4.79 -2.64
C LEU A 22 -0.71 -4.69 -1.82
N THR A 23 0.40 -5.11 -2.43
CA THR A 23 1.74 -5.01 -1.87
C THR A 23 2.62 -4.20 -2.81
N ILE A 24 3.27 -3.16 -2.30
CA ILE A 24 4.32 -2.45 -3.05
C ILE A 24 5.57 -3.35 -3.04
N PRO A 25 6.14 -3.71 -4.21
CA PRO A 25 7.37 -4.50 -4.26
C PRO A 25 8.53 -3.78 -3.55
N MET A 26 9.20 -4.47 -2.63
CA MET A 26 10.33 -3.95 -1.85
C MET A 26 11.49 -4.95 -1.91
N PRO A 27 12.44 -4.81 -2.87
CA PRO A 27 13.63 -5.66 -2.91
C PRO A 27 14.59 -5.31 -1.77
N GLY A 28 15.27 -6.33 -1.22
CA GLY A 28 16.26 -6.18 -0.14
C GLY A 28 15.70 -6.42 1.26
N GLU A 29 16.45 -6.01 2.29
CA GLU A 29 16.12 -6.32 3.70
C GLU A 29 15.11 -5.35 4.35
N VAL A 30 14.57 -4.39 3.58
CA VAL A 30 13.64 -3.39 4.12
C VAL A 30 12.28 -4.04 4.38
N ARG A 31 11.81 -3.97 5.63
CA ARG A 31 10.54 -4.57 6.06
C ARG A 31 9.30 -3.82 5.57
N SER A 32 9.37 -2.49 5.46
CA SER A 32 8.28 -1.64 4.99
C SER A 32 8.80 -0.27 4.57
N LEU A 33 8.14 0.35 3.60
CA LEU A 33 8.24 1.78 3.36
C LEU A 33 7.58 2.56 4.52
N ASN A 34 7.95 3.82 4.70
CA ASN A 34 7.18 4.71 5.56
C ASN A 34 5.76 4.90 4.99
N LEU A 35 4.83 5.35 5.83
CA LEU A 35 3.43 5.49 5.40
C LEU A 35 3.26 6.57 4.32
N SER A 36 3.95 7.70 4.44
CA SER A 36 3.82 8.80 3.46
C SER A 36 4.24 8.40 2.05
N ASN A 37 5.34 7.67 1.91
CA ASN A 37 5.86 7.19 0.63
C ASN A 37 4.92 6.12 0.05
N SER A 38 4.39 5.25 0.90
CA SER A 38 3.41 4.23 0.48
C SER A 38 2.14 4.87 -0.09
N VAL A 39 1.63 5.91 0.58
CA VAL A 39 0.48 6.70 0.11
C VAL A 39 0.80 7.40 -1.20
N ALA A 40 1.96 8.06 -1.29
CA ALA A 40 2.37 8.77 -2.50
C ALA A 40 2.45 7.83 -3.72
N ILE A 41 3.11 6.68 -3.57
CA ILE A 41 3.22 5.68 -4.65
C ILE A 41 1.84 5.26 -5.16
N CYS A 42 0.92 4.88 -4.25
CA CYS A 42 -0.43 4.47 -4.64
C CYS A 42 -1.20 5.60 -5.33
N LEU A 43 -1.09 6.84 -4.85
CA LEU A 43 -1.81 7.98 -5.41
C LEU A 43 -1.29 8.35 -6.81
N PHE A 44 0.03 8.38 -6.99
CA PHE A 44 0.63 8.68 -8.28
C PHE A 44 0.40 7.56 -9.30
N GLU A 45 0.42 6.29 -8.88
CA GLU A 45 0.06 5.19 -9.77
C GLU A 45 -1.41 5.26 -10.21
N ALA A 46 -2.33 5.54 -9.27
CA ALA A 46 -3.73 5.76 -9.62
C ALA A 46 -3.88 6.95 -10.58
N SER A 47 -3.18 8.06 -10.31
CA SER A 47 -3.21 9.24 -11.18
C SER A 47 -2.66 8.93 -12.58
N ARG A 48 -1.57 8.16 -12.70
CA ARG A 48 -1.01 7.70 -13.96
C ARG A 48 -2.01 6.88 -14.77
N GLN A 49 -2.70 5.94 -14.13
CA GLN A 49 -3.72 5.11 -14.79
C GLN A 49 -4.98 5.89 -15.20
N ILE A 50 -5.42 6.84 -14.38
CA ILE A 50 -6.64 7.63 -14.63
C ILE A 50 -6.41 8.68 -15.72
N HIS A 51 -5.26 9.35 -15.69
CA HIS A 51 -4.96 10.48 -16.57
C HIS A 51 -4.15 10.10 -17.82
N ASN A 52 -3.79 8.81 -18.00
CA ASN A 52 -2.99 8.31 -19.13
C ASN A 52 -1.73 9.14 -19.42
N PHE A 53 -0.95 9.43 -18.37
CA PHE A 53 0.40 9.97 -18.54
C PHE A 53 1.32 8.96 -19.23
#